data_AF-A0A8T7B5C6-F1
#
_entry.id   AF-A0A8T7B5C6-F1
#
_cell.length_a   1.000
_cell.length_b   1.000
_cell.length_c   1.000
_cell.angle_alpha   90.00
_cell.angle_beta   90.00
_cell.angle_gamma   90.00
#
_symmetry.space_group_name_H-M   'P 1'
#
loop_
_entity.id
_entity.type
_entity.pdbx_description
1 polymer ?
#
loop_
_entity_poly.entity_id
_entity_poly.type
_entity_poly.pdbx_seq_one_letter_code
_entity_poly.pdbx_strand_id
1 'polypeptide(L)'
;MTMLKFNNILLAAVLGLFAASPVLAATTYTFSQGGFDEGATVTGSFTGEDLDSDGQIVFFGDESRGPGAELTAFTLTFSGNSLVGGFTVGLSDLFGFVWTVGSAFIGDDASGAAEGIGVDNGLIAYYVGPGPAALCDGSQVCSSVEDFSSGEITESIEAVQVNPVPVPAAFPLLAGALGVLGFVGRRRRN
;
A
#
# COMPACT_ATOMS: atom_id res chain seq x y z
N MET A 1 17.75 -67.51 -6.33
CA MET A 1 18.20 -66.18 -6.81
C MET A 1 16.95 -65.30 -6.85
N THR A 2 16.70 -64.58 -5.76
CA THR A 2 15.42 -63.92 -5.46
C THR A 2 15.56 -62.44 -5.77
N MET A 3 14.80 -61.92 -6.75
CA MET A 3 14.83 -60.51 -7.13
C MET A 3 14.07 -59.63 -6.14
N LEU A 4 14.74 -58.54 -5.74
CA LEU A 4 14.25 -57.44 -4.89
C LEU A 4 12.99 -56.78 -5.47
N LYS A 5 11.96 -56.59 -4.65
CA LYS A 5 10.87 -55.62 -4.86
C LYS A 5 11.33 -54.26 -4.35
N PHE A 6 11.52 -53.28 -5.23
CA PHE A 6 11.85 -51.90 -4.83
C PHE A 6 10.58 -51.10 -4.51
N ASN A 7 10.67 -50.37 -3.38
CA ASN A 7 9.63 -49.61 -2.67
C ASN A 7 8.97 -48.48 -3.48
N ASN A 8 7.63 -48.49 -3.53
CA ASN A 8 6.78 -47.39 -4.00
C ASN A 8 6.62 -46.22 -3.00
N ILE A 9 7.62 -45.93 -2.15
CA ILE A 9 7.44 -44.98 -1.01
C ILE A 9 8.03 -43.58 -1.31
N LEU A 10 8.63 -43.36 -2.48
CA LEU A 10 9.27 -42.08 -2.81
C LEU A 10 8.32 -41.00 -3.36
N LEU A 11 7.04 -41.29 -3.61
CA LEU A 11 6.13 -40.36 -4.29
C LEU A 11 5.26 -39.50 -3.35
N ALA A 12 5.30 -39.70 -2.03
CA ALA A 12 4.43 -38.98 -1.09
C ALA A 12 5.07 -37.73 -0.45
N ALA A 13 6.37 -37.49 -0.64
CA ALA A 13 7.08 -36.40 0.03
C ALA A 13 7.14 -35.08 -0.75
N VAL A 14 6.80 -35.08 -2.04
CA VAL A 14 6.88 -33.87 -2.91
C VAL A 14 5.55 -33.13 -3.01
N LEU A 15 4.40 -33.77 -2.72
CA LEU A 15 3.08 -33.13 -2.79
C LEU A 15 2.68 -32.28 -1.58
N GLY A 16 3.47 -32.27 -0.50
CA GLY A 16 3.13 -31.54 0.74
C GLY A 16 3.64 -30.10 0.82
N LEU A 17 4.50 -29.66 -0.11
CA LEU A 17 5.20 -28.37 0.00
C LEU A 17 4.50 -27.21 -0.71
N PHE A 18 3.38 -27.44 -1.38
CA PHE A 18 2.66 -26.43 -2.17
C PHE A 18 1.39 -25.88 -1.53
N ALA A 19 1.07 -26.24 -0.27
CA ALA A 19 -0.16 -25.82 0.40
C ALA A 19 0.06 -24.79 1.54
N ALA A 20 1.24 -24.17 1.62
CA ALA A 20 1.41 -22.95 2.39
C ALA A 20 1.27 -21.79 1.41
N SER A 21 0.03 -21.43 1.06
CA SER A 21 -0.21 -20.09 0.53
C SER A 21 0.34 -19.13 1.59
N PRO A 22 1.33 -18.26 1.28
CA PRO A 22 1.58 -17.16 2.18
C PRO A 22 0.26 -16.43 2.28
N VAL A 23 -0.31 -16.32 3.48
CA VAL A 23 -1.22 -15.22 3.73
C VAL A 23 -0.36 -14.00 3.45
N LEU A 24 -0.60 -13.35 2.30
CA LEU A 24 0.06 -12.09 2.00
C LEU A 24 -0.43 -11.17 3.11
N ALA A 25 0.43 -10.88 4.09
CA ALA A 25 0.07 -9.90 5.08
C ALA A 25 -0.08 -8.57 4.33
N ALA A 26 -1.14 -7.81 4.62
CA ALA A 26 -1.31 -6.47 4.08
C ALA A 26 0.00 -5.70 4.20
N THR A 27 0.47 -5.16 3.07
CA THR A 27 1.80 -4.56 3.00
C THR A 27 1.68 -3.09 3.36
N THR A 28 2.58 -2.62 4.22
CA THR A 28 2.67 -1.20 4.57
C THR A 28 3.62 -0.49 3.62
N TYR A 29 3.17 0.67 3.15
CA TYR A 29 3.92 1.58 2.31
C TYR A 29 4.00 2.94 2.99
N THR A 30 5.05 3.68 2.66
CA THR A 30 5.20 5.10 3.00
C THR A 30 5.19 5.90 1.73
N PHE A 31 4.71 7.14 1.80
CA PHE A 31 4.79 8.06 0.69
C PHE A 31 5.25 9.44 1.13
N SER A 32 5.80 10.19 0.18
CA SER A 32 6.25 11.57 0.38
C SER A 32 6.12 12.40 -0.88
N GLN A 33 5.86 13.68 -0.71
CA GLN A 33 5.79 14.68 -1.77
C GLN A 33 6.36 16.00 -1.27
N GLY A 34 7.19 16.64 -2.09
CA GLY A 34 7.71 17.99 -1.87
C GLY A 34 7.05 19.00 -2.80
N GLY A 35 7.80 20.04 -3.16
CA GLY A 35 7.42 21.01 -4.18
C GLY A 35 6.38 22.07 -3.78
N PHE A 36 5.90 22.04 -2.53
CA PHE A 36 5.02 23.10 -2.01
C PHE A 36 5.81 24.36 -1.63
N ASP A 37 5.09 25.46 -1.51
CA ASP A 37 5.66 26.74 -1.07
C ASP A 37 6.40 26.60 0.26
N GLU A 38 7.48 27.36 0.39
CA GLU A 38 8.34 27.42 1.59
C GLU A 38 9.00 26.07 1.95
N GLY A 39 9.04 25.12 1.02
CA GLY A 39 9.61 23.80 1.23
C GLY A 39 8.73 22.88 2.07
N ALA A 40 7.43 23.18 2.14
CA ALA A 40 6.48 22.30 2.79
C ALA A 40 6.38 20.94 2.08
N THR A 41 5.97 19.93 2.84
CA THR A 41 5.95 18.53 2.38
C THR A 41 4.69 17.82 2.85
N VAL A 42 4.26 16.85 2.05
CA VAL A 42 3.29 15.84 2.43
C VAL A 42 4.03 14.54 2.69
N THR A 43 3.73 13.86 3.78
CA THR A 43 4.24 12.52 4.10
C THR A 43 3.12 11.66 4.65
N GLY A 44 3.22 10.34 4.50
CA GLY A 44 2.20 9.46 5.03
C GLY A 44 2.52 7.99 4.91
N SER A 45 1.56 7.17 5.29
CA SER A 45 1.65 5.72 5.15
C SER A 45 0.28 5.12 4.86
N PHE A 46 0.29 3.99 4.18
CA PHE A 46 -0.91 3.18 4.00
C PHE A 46 -0.59 1.70 4.12
N THR A 47 -1.60 0.93 4.53
CA THR A 47 -1.52 -0.54 4.53
C THR A 47 -2.69 -1.08 3.73
N GLY A 48 -2.41 -1.91 2.73
CA GLY A 48 -3.44 -2.51 1.91
C GLY A 48 -3.02 -3.78 1.19
N GLU A 49 -4.00 -4.42 0.57
CA GLU A 49 -3.89 -5.63 -0.23
C GLU A 49 -4.87 -5.54 -1.40
N ASP A 50 -4.42 -5.87 -2.59
CA ASP A 50 -5.25 -6.04 -3.79
C ASP A 50 -6.06 -7.35 -3.63
N LEU A 51 -7.33 -7.20 -3.24
CA LEU A 51 -8.19 -8.32 -2.83
C LEU A 51 -8.88 -8.98 -4.02
N ASP A 52 -9.01 -8.27 -5.15
CA ASP A 52 -9.67 -8.77 -6.35
C ASP A 52 -8.70 -9.08 -7.52
N SER A 53 -7.40 -8.86 -7.30
CA SER A 53 -6.30 -9.12 -8.23
C SER A 53 -6.38 -8.30 -9.52
N ASP A 54 -6.89 -7.07 -9.45
CA ASP A 54 -6.96 -6.16 -10.58
C ASP A 54 -5.69 -5.29 -10.76
N GLY A 55 -4.76 -5.38 -9.81
CA GLY A 55 -3.49 -4.65 -9.82
C GLY A 55 -3.53 -3.29 -9.12
N GLN A 56 -4.65 -2.92 -8.50
CA GLN A 56 -4.80 -1.67 -7.75
C GLN A 56 -5.12 -1.94 -6.28
N ILE A 57 -4.77 -0.96 -5.43
CA ILE A 57 -5.33 -0.85 -4.08
C ILE A 57 -6.31 0.32 -4.12
N VAL A 58 -7.57 0.01 -3.92
CA VAL A 58 -8.70 0.92 -4.08
C VAL A 58 -9.44 1.10 -2.77
N PHE A 59 -9.68 2.37 -2.42
CA PHE A 59 -10.56 2.75 -1.34
C PHE A 59 -11.43 3.92 -1.78
N PHE A 60 -12.73 3.79 -1.59
CA PHE A 60 -13.68 4.88 -1.67
C PHE A 60 -14.44 4.91 -0.34
N GLY A 61 -14.59 6.10 0.25
CA GLY A 61 -15.21 6.27 1.59
C GLY A 61 -16.67 5.81 1.71
N ASP A 62 -17.27 5.28 0.64
CA ASP A 62 -18.52 4.55 0.68
C ASP A 62 -18.24 3.03 0.58
N GLU A 63 -18.62 2.28 1.61
CA GLU A 63 -18.51 0.80 1.63
C GLU A 63 -19.54 0.13 0.69
N SER A 64 -20.37 0.90 -0.02
CA SER A 64 -21.44 0.38 -0.87
C SER A 64 -20.97 -0.03 -2.27
N ARG A 65 -19.68 0.14 -2.59
CA ARG A 65 -19.12 -0.12 -3.92
C ARG A 65 -18.43 -1.45 -4.17
N GLY A 66 -18.16 -2.32 -3.18
CA GLY A 66 -17.46 -3.57 -3.48
C GLY A 66 -16.70 -4.19 -2.32
N PRO A 67 -16.00 -5.31 -2.57
CA PRO A 67 -15.67 -6.33 -1.55
C PRO A 67 -14.57 -5.88 -0.60
N GLY A 68 -14.94 -5.32 0.55
CA GLY A 68 -13.99 -5.00 1.61
C GLY A 68 -13.06 -3.84 1.26
N ALA A 69 -12.68 -3.05 2.25
CA ALA A 69 -11.68 -2.01 2.03
C ALA A 69 -10.31 -2.68 1.79
N GLU A 70 -9.79 -2.59 0.58
CA GLU A 70 -8.42 -3.03 0.24
C GLU A 70 -7.37 -2.25 1.04
N LEU A 71 -7.75 -1.05 1.48
CA LEU A 71 -7.01 -0.20 2.40
C LEU A 71 -7.49 -0.41 3.84
N THR A 72 -6.58 -0.80 4.74
CA THR A 72 -6.89 -1.09 6.16
C THR A 72 -6.30 -0.07 7.13
N ALA A 73 -5.30 0.71 6.69
CA ALA A 73 -4.75 1.81 7.45
C ALA A 73 -4.28 2.92 6.50
N PHE A 74 -4.44 4.17 6.93
CA PHE A 74 -3.99 5.35 6.20
C PHE A 74 -3.65 6.47 7.17
N THR A 75 -2.55 7.17 6.91
CA THR A 75 -2.18 8.44 7.56
C THR A 75 -1.55 9.38 6.54
N LEU A 76 -1.83 10.67 6.67
CA LEU A 76 -1.20 11.72 5.89
C LEU A 76 -0.91 12.92 6.80
N THR A 77 0.26 13.53 6.62
CA THR A 77 0.70 14.73 7.34
C THR A 77 1.23 15.74 6.34
N PHE A 78 0.71 16.96 6.40
CA PHE A 78 1.29 18.12 5.74
C PHE A 78 2.09 18.93 6.76
N SER A 79 3.31 19.34 6.41
CA SER A 79 4.18 20.09 7.33
C SER A 79 3.70 21.53 7.60
N GLY A 80 2.89 22.08 6.70
CA GLY A 80 2.44 23.47 6.76
C GLY A 80 3.40 24.45 6.08
N ASN A 81 2.86 25.61 5.70
CA ASN A 81 3.56 26.82 5.26
C ASN A 81 2.79 28.07 5.73
N SER A 82 3.12 29.24 5.19
CA SER A 82 2.44 30.50 5.53
C SER A 82 0.99 30.62 5.04
N LEU A 83 0.58 29.84 4.04
CA LEU A 83 -0.78 29.83 3.48
C LEU A 83 -1.68 28.85 4.23
N VAL A 84 -1.19 27.62 4.43
CA VAL A 84 -1.94 26.54 5.06
C VAL A 84 -1.15 25.97 6.23
N GLY A 85 -1.79 25.92 7.40
CA GLY A 85 -1.21 25.33 8.60
C GLY A 85 -0.96 23.82 8.44
N GLY A 86 0.02 23.29 9.18
CA GLY A 86 0.28 21.85 9.19
C GLY A 86 -0.87 21.06 9.81
N PHE A 87 -1.13 19.86 9.27
CA PHE A 87 -2.21 18.99 9.73
C PHE A 87 -1.85 17.51 9.57
N THR A 88 -2.59 16.66 10.29
CA THR A 88 -2.53 15.20 10.15
C THR A 88 -3.95 14.66 10.05
N VAL A 89 -4.17 13.78 9.09
CA VAL A 89 -5.45 13.09 8.84
C VAL A 89 -5.25 11.59 8.79
N GLY A 90 -6.35 10.85 8.99
CA GLY A 90 -6.36 9.39 8.99
C GLY A 90 -7.39 8.81 8.03
N LEU A 91 -7.59 7.49 8.13
CA LEU A 91 -8.52 6.75 7.28
C LEU A 91 -9.98 7.29 7.32
N SER A 92 -10.41 7.89 8.44
CA SER A 92 -11.75 8.49 8.56
C SER A 92 -11.97 9.75 7.72
N ASP A 93 -10.89 10.42 7.33
CA ASP A 93 -10.91 11.66 6.55
C ASP A 93 -10.62 11.38 5.06
N LEU A 94 -10.40 10.10 4.70
CA LEU A 94 -10.07 9.68 3.34
C LEU A 94 -11.36 9.55 2.53
N PHE A 95 -11.51 10.37 1.49
CA PHE A 95 -12.62 10.29 0.54
C PHE A 95 -12.34 9.24 -0.55
N GLY A 96 -11.09 9.18 -1.03
CA GLY A 96 -10.68 8.24 -2.07
C GLY A 96 -9.18 7.99 -2.07
N PHE A 97 -8.79 6.78 -2.41
CA PHE A 97 -7.41 6.37 -2.63
C PHE A 97 -7.37 5.32 -3.71
N VAL A 98 -6.49 5.51 -4.69
CA VAL A 98 -6.21 4.52 -5.73
C VAL A 98 -4.72 4.57 -6.03
N TRP A 99 -4.08 3.40 -5.99
CA TRP A 99 -2.67 3.23 -6.33
C TRP A 99 -2.43 1.89 -7.01
N THR A 100 -1.66 1.88 -8.09
CA THR A 100 -1.24 0.66 -8.79
C THR A 100 -0.16 -0.05 -7.99
N VAL A 101 -0.39 -1.32 -7.70
CA VAL A 101 0.50 -2.15 -6.89
C VAL A 101 1.89 -2.21 -7.52
N GLY A 102 2.88 -1.69 -6.79
CA GLY A 102 4.28 -1.67 -7.20
C GLY A 102 4.69 -0.46 -8.05
N SER A 103 3.78 0.49 -8.31
CA SER A 103 4.14 1.79 -8.89
C SER A 103 5.03 2.59 -7.94
N ALA A 104 5.96 3.36 -8.50
CA ALA A 104 6.81 4.27 -7.72
C ALA A 104 6.08 5.56 -7.32
N PHE A 105 4.95 5.86 -7.96
CA PHE A 105 4.22 7.10 -7.78
C PHE A 105 2.72 6.85 -7.55
N ILE A 106 2.03 7.87 -7.05
CA ILE A 106 0.57 7.93 -7.00
C ILE A 106 0.12 9.06 -7.92
N GLY A 107 -0.88 8.78 -8.75
CA GLY A 107 -1.51 9.76 -9.63
C GLY A 107 -0.89 9.81 -11.02
N ASP A 108 0.02 8.88 -11.35
CA ASP A 108 0.69 8.80 -12.64
C ASP A 108 0.00 7.83 -13.62
N ASP A 109 -0.98 7.06 -13.15
CA ASP A 109 -1.79 6.16 -13.98
C ASP A 109 -3.30 6.50 -13.97
N ALA A 110 -3.93 6.33 -15.14
CA ALA A 110 -5.38 6.41 -15.34
C ALA A 110 -5.97 5.12 -15.94
N SER A 111 -5.19 4.04 -15.99
CA SER A 111 -5.69 2.71 -16.27
C SER A 111 -6.57 2.24 -15.09
N GLY A 112 -7.64 1.50 -15.36
CA GLY A 112 -8.56 1.06 -14.30
C GLY A 112 -9.29 2.21 -13.60
N ALA A 113 -9.27 2.23 -12.26
CA ALA A 113 -9.65 3.39 -11.50
C ALA A 113 -8.51 4.43 -11.57
N ALA A 114 -8.87 5.70 -11.73
CA ALA A 114 -7.89 6.77 -11.83
C ALA A 114 -7.13 6.91 -10.49
N GLU A 115 -5.80 6.89 -10.53
CA GLU A 115 -4.99 6.98 -9.33
C GLU A 115 -5.13 8.33 -8.61
N GLY A 116 -4.91 8.33 -7.30
CA GLY A 116 -4.88 9.56 -6.54
C GLY A 116 -5.17 9.35 -5.06
N ILE A 117 -5.07 10.47 -4.33
CA ILE A 117 -5.49 10.58 -2.93
C ILE A 117 -6.43 11.76 -2.84
N GLY A 118 -7.57 11.58 -2.17
CA GLY A 118 -8.45 12.66 -1.76
C GLY A 118 -8.74 12.54 -0.28
N VAL A 119 -8.32 13.53 0.50
CA VAL A 119 -8.65 13.68 1.92
C VAL A 119 -9.40 14.98 2.15
N ASP A 120 -10.37 14.93 3.04
CA ASP A 120 -11.18 16.08 3.44
C ASP A 120 -11.70 15.86 4.87
N ASN A 121 -11.36 16.76 5.80
CA ASN A 121 -11.85 16.71 7.19
C ASN A 121 -12.89 17.81 7.50
N GLY A 122 -13.41 18.48 6.48
CA GLY A 122 -14.36 19.59 6.55
C GLY A 122 -13.74 20.97 6.76
N LEU A 123 -12.43 21.04 7.02
CA LEU A 123 -11.68 22.30 7.17
C LEU A 123 -10.51 22.38 6.18
N ILE A 124 -9.80 21.27 6.01
CA ILE A 124 -8.66 21.15 5.13
C ILE A 124 -8.91 20.02 4.15
N ALA A 125 -8.47 20.21 2.91
CA ALA A 125 -8.41 19.15 1.92
C ALA A 125 -7.01 19.00 1.32
N TYR A 126 -6.70 17.79 0.88
CA TYR A 126 -5.57 17.51 0.01
C TYR A 126 -5.99 16.56 -1.10
N TYR A 127 -5.63 16.90 -2.33
CA TYR A 127 -5.92 16.13 -3.52
C TYR A 127 -4.67 15.95 -4.36
N VAL A 128 -4.47 14.76 -4.92
CA VAL A 128 -3.42 14.46 -5.90
C VAL A 128 -3.95 13.53 -6.98
N GLY A 129 -3.43 13.68 -8.21
CA GLY A 129 -3.73 12.81 -9.34
C GLY A 129 -4.83 13.34 -10.28
N PRO A 130 -5.20 12.55 -11.31
CA PRO A 130 -6.10 12.89 -12.43
C PRO A 130 -7.49 13.45 -12.10
N GLY A 131 -7.85 13.60 -10.82
CA GLY A 131 -8.97 14.43 -10.39
C GLY A 131 -8.72 15.93 -10.67
N PRO A 132 -8.72 16.83 -9.67
CA PRO A 132 -8.58 18.27 -9.91
C PRO A 132 -7.22 18.69 -10.52
N ALA A 133 -6.24 17.79 -10.60
CA ALA A 133 -4.84 18.10 -10.85
C ALA A 133 -4.26 17.46 -12.15
N ALA A 134 -5.03 16.71 -12.94
CA ALA A 134 -4.48 15.93 -14.08
C ALA A 134 -3.41 14.90 -13.65
N LEU A 135 -2.85 14.16 -14.61
CA LEU A 135 -1.83 13.14 -14.33
C LEU A 135 -0.58 13.78 -13.74
N CYS A 136 -0.04 13.15 -12.69
CA CYS A 136 1.17 13.60 -12.00
C CYS A 136 2.43 13.26 -12.80
N ASP A 137 2.61 13.90 -13.95
CA ASP A 137 3.75 13.69 -14.87
C ASP A 137 4.87 14.74 -14.71
N GLY A 138 4.74 15.63 -13.73
CA GLY A 138 5.69 16.72 -13.47
C GLY A 138 5.54 17.95 -14.36
N SER A 139 4.54 17.98 -15.25
CA SER A 139 4.31 19.07 -16.22
C SER A 139 3.21 20.04 -15.78
N GLN A 140 2.32 19.60 -14.90
CA GLN A 140 1.15 20.32 -14.42
C GLN A 140 1.10 20.26 -12.89
N VAL A 141 0.22 21.05 -12.27
CA VAL A 141 -0.06 20.95 -10.84
C VAL A 141 -0.50 19.53 -10.54
N CYS A 142 0.26 18.78 -9.75
CA CYS A 142 -0.01 17.40 -9.40
C CYS A 142 -0.93 17.29 -8.19
N SER A 143 -0.87 18.27 -7.28
CA SER A 143 -1.64 18.26 -6.04
C SER A 143 -1.94 19.66 -5.51
N SER A 144 -3.02 19.76 -4.74
CA SER A 144 -3.36 20.95 -3.96
C SER A 144 -3.58 20.60 -2.48
N VAL A 145 -3.28 21.55 -1.61
CA VAL A 145 -3.71 21.59 -0.22
C VAL A 145 -4.53 22.86 -0.04
N GLU A 146 -5.75 22.73 0.48
CA GLU A 146 -6.71 23.83 0.60
C GLU A 146 -7.15 23.99 2.05
N ASP A 147 -7.13 25.22 2.56
CA ASP A 147 -7.76 25.58 3.84
C ASP A 147 -9.07 26.32 3.58
N PHE A 148 -10.20 25.63 3.81
CA PHE A 148 -11.53 26.19 3.56
C PHE A 148 -11.90 27.32 4.53
N SER A 149 -11.21 27.47 5.65
CA SER A 149 -11.49 28.53 6.63
C SER A 149 -10.92 29.87 6.18
N SER A 150 -9.77 29.86 5.52
CA SER A 150 -9.08 31.05 4.99
C SER A 150 -9.31 31.25 3.48
N GLY A 151 -9.64 30.17 2.76
CA GLY A 151 -9.69 30.15 1.29
C GLY A 151 -8.31 30.08 0.63
N GLU A 152 -7.27 29.79 1.41
CA GLU A 152 -5.89 29.71 0.93
C GLU A 152 -5.60 28.32 0.33
N ILE A 153 -4.76 28.31 -0.72
CA ILE A 153 -4.40 27.12 -1.47
C ILE A 153 -2.89 27.13 -1.69
N THR A 154 -2.26 25.97 -1.53
CA THR A 154 -0.87 25.74 -1.94
C THR A 154 -0.79 24.49 -2.80
N GLU A 155 0.04 24.53 -3.83
CA GLU A 155 0.08 23.52 -4.90
C GLU A 155 1.49 22.95 -5.05
N SER A 156 1.58 21.77 -5.65
CA SER A 156 2.86 21.17 -6.04
C SER A 156 2.74 20.51 -7.40
N ILE A 157 3.81 20.59 -8.19
CA ILE A 157 3.99 19.85 -9.47
C ILE A 157 4.76 18.55 -9.27
N GLU A 158 5.26 18.28 -8.06
CA GLU A 158 6.04 17.06 -7.80
C GLU A 158 5.10 15.86 -7.62
N ALA A 159 5.53 14.69 -8.08
CA ALA A 159 4.78 13.44 -7.89
C ALA A 159 4.88 12.94 -6.44
N VAL A 160 3.85 12.25 -5.97
CA VAL A 160 3.88 11.55 -4.69
C VAL A 160 4.67 10.27 -4.86
N GLN A 161 5.84 10.17 -4.24
CA GLN A 161 6.69 8.98 -4.31
C GLN A 161 6.27 7.95 -3.25
N VAL A 162 6.17 6.67 -3.63
CA VAL A 162 5.84 5.55 -2.75
C VAL A 162 7.06 4.67 -2.52
N ASN A 163 7.26 4.25 -1.27
CA ASN A 163 8.33 3.34 -0.86
C ASN A 163 7.75 2.21 0.02
N PRO A 164 8.01 0.93 -0.31
CA PRO A 164 7.59 -0.18 0.54
C PRO A 164 8.34 -0.16 1.87
N VAL A 165 7.64 -0.43 2.97
CA VAL A 165 8.27 -0.58 4.29
C VAL A 165 8.84 -1.99 4.41
N PRO A 166 10.17 -2.17 4.58
CA PRO A 166 10.73 -3.51 4.69
C PRO A 166 10.22 -4.22 5.95
N VAL A 167 9.61 -5.39 5.77
CA VAL A 167 9.35 -6.29 6.91
C VAL A 167 10.69 -6.80 7.47
N PRO A 168 10.87 -6.83 8.81
CA PRO A 168 12.09 -7.38 9.39
C PRO A 168 12.35 -8.81 8.89
N ALA A 169 13.56 -9.05 8.35
CA ALA A 169 13.98 -10.35 7.80
C ALA A 169 13.91 -11.53 8.78
N ALA A 170 13.65 -11.27 10.06
CA ALA A 170 13.46 -12.28 11.09
C ALA A 170 12.22 -13.15 10.87
N PHE A 171 11.16 -12.65 10.22
CA PHE A 171 9.90 -13.40 10.08
C PHE A 171 10.00 -14.61 9.11
N PRO A 172 10.54 -14.47 7.89
CA PRO A 172 10.77 -15.62 7.00
C PRO A 172 11.74 -16.64 7.59
N LEU A 173 12.76 -16.16 8.30
CA LEU A 173 13.77 -17.02 8.95
C LEU A 173 13.18 -17.82 10.11
N LEU A 174 12.31 -17.21 10.92
CA LEU A 174 11.62 -17.91 12.01
C LEU A 174 10.66 -18.98 11.48
N ALA A 175 9.90 -18.67 10.44
CA ALA A 175 9.02 -19.64 9.78
C ALA A 175 9.82 -20.82 9.20
N GLY A 176 10.95 -20.53 8.53
CA GLY A 176 11.88 -21.55 8.03
C GLY A 176 12.46 -22.42 9.16
N ALA A 177 12.89 -21.81 10.27
CA ALA A 177 13.45 -22.51 11.40
C ALA A 177 12.44 -23.46 12.09
N LEU A 178 11.20 -23.01 12.27
CA LEU A 178 10.13 -23.85 12.83
C LEU A 178 9.78 -25.03 11.91
N GLY A 179 9.77 -24.81 10.59
CA GLY A 179 9.58 -25.88 9.61
C GLY A 179 10.65 -26.97 9.70
N VAL A 180 11.93 -26.58 9.77
CA VAL A 180 13.06 -27.52 9.91
C VAL A 180 12.99 -28.29 11.23
N LEU A 181 12.72 -27.62 12.35
CA LEU A 181 12.63 -28.26 13.66
C LEU A 181 11.47 -29.26 13.74
N GLY A 182 10.33 -28.97 13.12
CA GLY A 182 9.19 -29.89 13.02
C GLY A 182 9.55 -31.17 12.23
N PHE A 183 10.26 -31.03 11.11
CA PHE A 183 10.75 -32.17 10.32
C PHE A 183 11.74 -33.04 11.09
N VAL A 184 12.67 -32.42 11.83
CA VAL A 184 13.67 -33.15 12.63
C VAL A 184 13.04 -33.84 13.84
N GLY A 185 12.08 -33.18 14.52
CA GLY A 185 11.35 -33.75 15.65
C GLY A 185 10.51 -34.97 15.28
N ARG A 186 9.87 -34.95 14.10
CA ARG A 186 9.08 -36.09 13.59
C ARG A 186 9.96 -37.30 13.27
N ARG A 187 11.19 -37.09 12.81
CA ARG A 187 12.13 -38.17 12.45
C ARG A 187 12.70 -38.92 13.66
N ARG A 188 12.61 -38.34 14.87
CA ARG A 188 13.11 -38.96 16.11
C ARG A 188 12.05 -39.77 16.88
N ARG A 189 10.80 -39.78 16.42
CA ARG A 189 9.67 -40.47 17.08
C ARG A 189 9.22 -41.76 16.39
N ASN A 190 9.89 -42.16 15.31
CA ASN A 190 9.77 -43.48 14.66
C ASN A 190 11.08 -44.23 14.81
#